data_AF-M5FHN1-F1
#
_entry.id   AF-M5FHN1-F1
#
_cell.length_a   1.000
_cell.length_b   1.000
_cell.length_c   1.000
_cell.angle_alpha   90.00
_cell.angle_beta   90.00
_cell.angle_gamma   90.00
#
_symmetry.space_group_name_H-M   'P 1'
#
loop_
_entity.id
_entity.type
_entity.pdbx_description
1 polymer ?
#
loop_
_entity_poly.entity_id
_entity_poly.type
_entity_poly.pdbx_seq_one_letter_code
_entity_poly.pdbx_strand_id
1 'polypeptide(L)'
;MALIIIQMPGGDTEAVDPTQLLWFRPAFDWEIANTTAIRIGGQRLYSIEKMDKISDRFKQAGQKLGTFTAPAGDIKPVVNARNVLEIEKAKPAINHPGARAVLKFSFREGLAVRETPEDARVILDDALKA
;
A
#
# COMPACT_ATOMS: atom_id res chain seq x y z
N MET A 1 14.88 -0.52 -16.05
CA MET A 1 14.32 -1.17 -14.85
C MET A 1 13.32 -2.21 -15.32
N ALA A 2 13.25 -3.38 -14.68
CA ALA A 2 12.34 -4.44 -15.12
C ALA A 2 10.89 -4.10 -14.69
N LEU A 3 9.94 -4.25 -15.61
CA LEU A 3 8.51 -4.13 -15.31
C LEU A 3 8.06 -5.35 -14.51
N ILE A 4 7.13 -5.15 -13.57
CA ILE A 4 6.44 -6.24 -12.88
C ILE A 4 5.15 -6.52 -13.63
N ILE A 5 4.91 -7.79 -13.98
CA ILE A 5 3.63 -8.21 -14.55
C ILE A 5 2.68 -8.57 -13.41
N ILE A 6 1.51 -7.95 -13.37
CA ILE A 6 0.44 -8.21 -12.41
C ILE A 6 -0.68 -8.98 -13.11
N GLN A 7 -1.07 -10.13 -12.57
CA GLN A 7 -2.21 -10.89 -13.10
C GLN A 7 -3.51 -10.34 -12.54
N MET A 8 -4.42 -9.93 -13.42
CA MET A 8 -5.72 -9.37 -13.08
C MET A 8 -6.83 -10.43 -13.16
N PRO A 9 -7.99 -10.19 -12.52
CA PRO A 9 -9.18 -11.01 -12.75
C PRO A 9 -9.53 -11.10 -14.24
N GLY A 10 -10.02 -12.26 -14.69
CA GLY A 10 -10.39 -12.48 -16.10
C GLY A 10 -9.25 -12.94 -17.01
N GLY A 11 -8.02 -13.06 -16.49
CA GLY A 11 -6.87 -13.56 -17.24
C GLY A 11 -6.01 -12.47 -17.89
N ASP A 12 -6.39 -11.21 -17.72
CA ASP A 12 -5.61 -10.06 -18.19
C ASP A 12 -4.33 -9.87 -17.38
N THR A 13 -3.36 -9.15 -17.95
CA THR A 13 -2.12 -8.79 -17.30
C THR A 13 -1.80 -7.32 -17.49
N GLU A 14 -1.30 -6.68 -16.44
CA GLU A 14 -0.83 -5.29 -16.47
C GLU A 14 0.67 -5.24 -16.18
N ALA A 15 1.44 -4.54 -17.01
CA ALA A 15 2.86 -4.31 -16.78
C ALA A 15 3.06 -2.99 -16.03
N VAL A 16 3.66 -3.05 -14.84
CA VAL A 16 3.76 -1.89 -13.94
C VAL A 16 5.21 -1.54 -13.63
N ASP A 17 5.48 -0.25 -13.53
CA ASP A 17 6.75 0.23 -13.00
C ASP A 17 6.77 0.04 -11.47
N PRO A 18 7.74 -0.73 -10.93
CA PRO A 18 7.82 -0.98 -9.49
C PRO A 18 7.97 0.29 -8.66
N THR A 19 8.56 1.36 -9.21
CA THR A 19 8.74 2.63 -8.52
C THR A 19 7.45 3.40 -8.31
N GLN A 20 6.40 3.09 -9.05
CA GLN A 20 5.11 3.74 -8.91
C GLN A 20 4.24 3.13 -7.80
N LEU A 21 4.69 2.03 -7.17
CA LEU A 21 3.92 1.39 -6.10
C LEU A 21 3.73 2.35 -4.93
N LEU A 22 2.48 2.58 -4.52
CA LEU A 22 2.16 3.30 -3.29
C LEU A 22 1.92 2.30 -2.15
N TRP A 23 0.96 1.39 -2.34
CA TRP A 23 0.63 0.36 -1.36
C TRP A 23 -0.16 -0.79 -1.98
N PHE A 24 -0.24 -1.92 -1.30
CA PHE A 24 -1.15 -3.03 -1.63
C PHE A 24 -1.71 -3.70 -0.37
N ARG A 25 -2.90 -4.27 -0.48
CA ARG A 25 -3.61 -4.96 0.62
C ARG A 25 -4.60 -5.99 0.08
N PRO A 26 -5.16 -6.89 0.90
CA PRO A 26 -6.32 -7.66 0.49
C PRO A 26 -7.45 -6.69 0.14
N ALA A 27 -8.17 -6.97 -0.94
CA ALA A 27 -9.38 -6.24 -1.29
C ALA A 27 -10.42 -6.40 -0.17
N PHE A 28 -11.24 -5.37 0.04
CA PHE A 28 -12.39 -5.49 0.93
C PHE A 28 -13.48 -6.35 0.26
N ASP A 29 -14.38 -6.92 1.06
CA ASP A 29 -15.47 -7.77 0.56
C ASP A 29 -16.39 -7.03 -0.43
N TRP A 30 -16.53 -5.70 -0.29
CA TRP A 30 -17.30 -4.85 -1.20
C TRP A 30 -16.52 -4.37 -2.44
N GLU A 31 -15.23 -4.69 -2.56
CA GLU A 31 -14.43 -4.41 -3.76
C GLU A 31 -14.52 -5.61 -4.72
N ILE A 32 -13.43 -6.37 -4.88
CA ILE A 32 -13.40 -7.62 -5.65
C ILE A 32 -12.90 -8.70 -4.71
N ALA A 33 -13.81 -9.57 -4.28
CA ALA A 33 -13.51 -10.63 -3.32
C ALA A 33 -12.33 -11.50 -3.77
N ASN A 34 -11.53 -11.97 -2.81
CA ASN A 34 -10.36 -12.83 -3.02
C ASN A 34 -9.27 -12.25 -3.93
N THR A 35 -9.18 -10.93 -4.05
CA THR A 35 -8.10 -10.26 -4.78
C THR A 35 -7.22 -9.42 -3.86
N THR A 36 -6.02 -9.08 -4.34
CA THR A 36 -5.16 -8.06 -3.74
C THR A 36 -5.39 -6.75 -4.47
N ALA A 37 -5.83 -5.72 -3.75
CA ALA A 37 -5.91 -4.36 -4.26
C ALA A 37 -4.52 -3.71 -4.23
N ILE A 38 -4.07 -3.17 -5.35
CA ILE A 38 -2.76 -2.56 -5.52
C ILE A 38 -2.95 -1.12 -5.98
N ARG A 39 -2.34 -0.17 -5.27
CA ARG A 39 -2.31 1.25 -5.64
C ARG A 39 -0.96 1.57 -6.25
N ILE A 40 -0.95 1.97 -7.52
CA ILE A 40 0.25 2.31 -8.29
C ILE A 40 0.00 3.65 -8.96
N GLY A 41 0.82 4.66 -8.67
CA GLY A 41 0.55 6.05 -9.08
C GLY A 41 -0.90 6.45 -8.79
N GLY A 42 -1.56 7.09 -9.76
CA GLY A 42 -2.96 7.50 -9.65
C GLY A 42 -4.00 6.38 -9.84
N GLN A 43 -3.59 5.15 -10.15
CA GLN A 43 -4.49 4.05 -10.49
C GLN A 43 -4.61 2.99 -9.38
N ARG A 44 -5.72 2.25 -9.40
CA ARG A 44 -5.93 1.09 -8.53
C ARG A 44 -6.16 -0.13 -9.41
N LEU A 45 -5.38 -1.17 -9.17
CA LEU A 45 -5.47 -2.46 -9.84
C LEU A 45 -5.95 -3.51 -8.83
N TYR A 46 -6.53 -4.58 -9.32
CA TYR A 46 -6.87 -5.76 -8.53
C TYR A 46 -6.15 -6.96 -9.12
N SER A 47 -5.48 -7.72 -8.28
CA SER A 47 -4.74 -8.90 -8.69
C SER A 47 -5.32 -10.16 -8.05
N ILE A 48 -5.43 -11.24 -8.83
CA ILE A 48 -5.78 -12.56 -8.31
C ILE A 48 -4.63 -13.21 -7.52
N GLU A 49 -3.45 -12.58 -7.54
CA GLU A 49 -2.27 -13.09 -6.87
C GLU A 49 -2.30 -12.77 -5.38
N LYS A 50 -1.74 -13.68 -4.58
CA LYS A 50 -1.61 -13.50 -3.15
C LYS A 50 -0.61 -12.39 -2.82
N MET A 51 -0.83 -11.73 -1.68
CA MET A 51 -0.01 -10.61 -1.22
C MET A 51 1.47 -10.94 -1.02
N ASP A 52 1.80 -12.14 -0.55
CA ASP A 52 3.17 -12.64 -0.40
C ASP A 52 3.91 -12.63 -1.74
N LYS A 53 3.32 -13.22 -2.77
CA LYS A 53 3.86 -13.25 -4.13
C LYS A 53 4.02 -11.85 -4.74
N ILE A 54 3.10 -10.95 -4.44
CA ILE A 54 3.19 -9.54 -4.86
C ILE A 54 4.36 -8.85 -4.12
N SER A 55 4.43 -9.01 -2.80
CA SER A 55 5.48 -8.45 -1.95
C SER A 55 6.87 -8.88 -2.40
N ASP A 56 7.06 -10.16 -2.68
CA ASP A 56 8.35 -10.70 -3.11
C ASP A 56 8.81 -10.10 -4.44
N ARG A 57 7.91 -9.91 -5.40
CA ARG A 57 8.25 -9.27 -6.69
C ARG A 57 8.67 -7.82 -6.52
N PHE A 58 7.96 -7.04 -5.70
CA PHE A 58 8.33 -5.65 -5.44
C PHE A 58 9.65 -5.54 -4.64
N LYS A 59 9.90 -6.45 -3.69
CA LYS A 59 11.19 -6.54 -2.98
C LYS A 59 12.34 -6.90 -3.91
N GLN A 60 12.15 -7.89 -4.80
CA GLN A 60 13.14 -8.25 -5.83
C GLN A 60 13.41 -7.09 -6.79
N ALA A 61 12.42 -6.24 -7.05
CA ALA A 61 12.56 -5.00 -7.80
C ALA A 61 13.15 -3.83 -6.96
N GLY A 62 13.66 -4.10 -5.75
CA GLY A 62 14.36 -3.14 -4.90
C GLY A 62 13.47 -2.14 -4.19
N GLN A 63 12.16 -2.39 -4.10
CA GLN A 63 11.24 -1.53 -3.34
C GLN A 63 11.38 -1.78 -1.84
N LYS A 64 11.25 -0.70 -1.06
CA LYS A 64 11.40 -0.70 0.40
C LYS A 64 10.02 -0.76 1.01
N LEU A 65 9.63 -1.91 1.54
CA LEU A 65 8.24 -2.18 1.93
C LEU A 65 8.07 -2.19 3.44
N GLY A 66 7.14 -1.37 3.95
CA GLY A 66 6.71 -1.35 5.35
C GLY A 66 5.27 -1.87 5.49
N THR A 67 4.96 -2.54 6.60
CA THR A 67 3.62 -3.08 6.86
C THR A 67 2.91 -2.25 7.92
N PHE A 68 1.67 -1.85 7.62
CA PHE A 68 0.83 -1.04 8.49
C PHE A 68 -0.48 -1.76 8.79
N THR A 69 -1.33 -1.14 9.62
CA THR A 69 -2.65 -1.66 9.96
C THR A 69 -3.73 -0.70 9.49
N ALA A 70 -4.73 -1.22 8.76
CA ALA A 70 -5.88 -0.44 8.36
C ALA A 70 -6.65 0.06 9.61
N PRO A 71 -7.30 1.23 9.53
CA PRO A 71 -8.01 1.80 10.66
C PRO A 71 -9.28 1.00 11.04
N ALA A 72 -9.73 0.09 10.17
CA ALA A 72 -10.81 -0.85 10.41
C ALA A 72 -10.32 -2.29 10.12
N GLY A 73 -10.71 -3.23 10.98
CA GLY A 73 -10.40 -4.67 10.82
C GLY A 73 -8.92 -5.02 10.97
N ASP A 74 -8.54 -6.20 10.52
CA ASP A 74 -7.17 -6.73 10.66
C ASP A 74 -6.36 -6.70 9.36
N ILE A 75 -6.83 -5.93 8.38
CA ILE A 75 -6.15 -5.77 7.10
C ILE A 75 -4.82 -5.04 7.31
N LYS A 76 -3.76 -5.65 6.79
CA LYS A 76 -2.40 -5.12 6.86
C LYS A 76 -1.93 -4.62 5.49
N PRO A 77 -2.11 -3.33 5.16
CA PRO A 77 -1.53 -2.79 3.95
C PRO A 77 0.00 -2.81 4.01
N VAL A 78 0.61 -3.17 2.89
CA VAL A 78 2.05 -3.05 2.66
C VAL A 78 2.27 -1.81 1.81
N VAL A 79 3.16 -0.93 2.27
CA VAL A 79 3.39 0.40 1.73
C VAL A 79 4.81 0.50 1.22
N ASN A 80 5.01 1.13 0.07
CA ASN A 80 6.35 1.49 -0.38
C ASN A 80 6.84 2.72 0.37
N ALA A 81 7.81 2.52 1.27
CA ALA A 81 8.32 3.56 2.14
C ALA A 81 8.98 4.71 1.37
N ARG A 82 9.57 4.44 0.19
CA ARG A 82 10.20 5.48 -0.64
C ARG A 82 9.21 6.51 -1.21
N ASN A 83 7.94 6.13 -1.32
CA ASN A 83 6.92 6.96 -1.94
C ASN A 83 6.05 7.71 -0.92
N VAL A 84 6.30 7.51 0.39
CA VAL A 84 5.65 8.33 1.43
C VAL A 84 6.40 9.66 1.51
N LEU A 85 5.69 10.74 1.20
CA LEU A 85 6.22 12.11 1.21
C LEU A 85 6.08 12.77 2.58
N GLU A 86 4.97 12.50 3.27
CA GLU A 86 4.63 13.11 4.55
C GLU A 86 3.78 12.17 5.41
N ILE A 87 3.85 12.34 6.73
CA ILE A 87 3.01 11.65 7.70
C ILE A 87 2.25 12.72 8.48
N GLU A 88 0.94 12.74 8.30
CA GLU A 88 0.06 13.65 9.01
C GLU A 88 -0.67 12.93 10.15
N LYS A 89 -1.05 13.69 11.19
CA LYS A 89 -2.02 13.20 12.17
C LYS A 89 -3.40 13.07 11.51
N ALA A 90 -4.08 11.96 11.74
CA ALA A 90 -5.43 11.76 11.20
C ALA A 90 -6.43 12.78 11.77
N LYS A 91 -7.31 13.29 10.91
CA LYS A 91 -8.36 14.25 11.26
C LYS A 91 -9.71 13.51 11.28
N PRO A 92 -10.38 13.36 12.43
CA PRO A 92 -11.62 12.58 12.53
C PRO A 92 -12.76 13.06 11.64
N ALA A 93 -12.77 14.34 11.24
CA ALA A 93 -13.78 14.90 10.35
C ALA A 93 -13.68 14.39 8.90
N ILE A 94 -12.53 13.84 8.50
CA ILE A 94 -12.23 13.45 7.10
C ILE A 94 -11.75 11.99 7.03
N ASN A 95 -11.12 11.49 8.10
CA ASN A 95 -10.57 10.16 8.16
C ASN A 95 -11.42 9.24 9.03
N HIS A 96 -11.23 7.93 8.85
CA HIS A 96 -11.88 6.91 9.67
C HIS A 96 -11.58 7.15 11.17
N PRO A 97 -12.56 6.97 12.08
CA PRO A 97 -12.37 7.22 13.51
C PRO A 97 -11.21 6.43 14.16
N GLY A 98 -10.94 5.22 13.65
CA GLY A 98 -9.83 4.37 14.06
C GLY A 98 -8.46 4.74 13.47
N ALA A 99 -8.38 5.76 12.60
CA ALA A 99 -7.12 6.23 12.04
C ALA A 99 -6.42 7.18 13.00
N ARG A 100 -5.11 7.02 13.14
CA ARG A 100 -4.27 7.88 14.00
C ARG A 100 -3.26 8.68 13.17
N ALA A 101 -2.82 8.13 12.04
CA ALA A 101 -1.98 8.82 11.07
C ALA A 101 -2.50 8.65 9.63
N VAL A 102 -2.00 9.51 8.75
CA VAL A 102 -2.21 9.44 7.30
C VAL A 102 -0.86 9.52 6.61
N LEU A 103 -0.52 8.48 5.85
CA LEU A 103 0.66 8.46 4.98
C LEU A 103 0.31 9.15 3.67
N LYS A 104 1.00 10.24 3.32
CA LYS A 104 0.75 11.02 2.12
C LYS A 104 1.71 10.60 1.01
N PHE A 105 1.17 10.31 -0.16
CA PHE A 105 1.94 9.98 -1.38
C PHE A 105 1.89 11.11 -2.41
N SER A 106 0.85 11.94 -2.34
CA SER A 106 0.70 13.16 -3.13
C SER A 106 -0.31 14.10 -2.46
N PHE A 107 -0.59 15.24 -3.09
CA PHE A 107 -1.61 16.17 -2.61
C PHE A 107 -2.98 15.47 -2.44
N ARG A 108 -3.36 14.61 -3.40
CA ARG A 108 -4.66 13.92 -3.43
C ARG A 108 -4.65 12.51 -2.86
N GLU A 109 -3.48 11.90 -2.74
CA GLU A 109 -3.36 10.50 -2.34
C GLU A 109 -2.80 10.37 -0.94
N GLY A 110 -3.52 9.62 -0.12
CA GLY A 110 -3.08 9.26 1.20
C GLY A 110 -3.67 7.92 1.64
N LEU A 111 -3.04 7.31 2.62
CA LEU A 111 -3.49 6.09 3.27
C LEU A 111 -3.62 6.35 4.77
N ALA A 112 -4.84 6.27 5.28
CA ALA A 112 -5.10 6.32 6.71
C ALA A 112 -4.71 5.00 7.37
N VAL A 113 -4.03 5.07 8.51
CA VAL A 113 -3.47 3.93 9.23
C VAL A 113 -3.76 4.03 10.74
N ARG A 114 -3.73 2.89 11.44
CA ARG A 114 -3.99 2.82 12.88
C ARG A 114 -2.79 3.25 13.72
N GLU A 115 -1.60 3.15 13.15
CA GLU A 115 -0.34 3.59 13.74
C GLU A 115 -0.36 5.09 14.03
N THR A 116 0.30 5.50 15.11
CA THR A 116 0.54 6.93 15.36
C THR A 116 1.56 7.48 14.35
N PRO A 117 1.67 8.81 14.17
CA PRO A 117 2.71 9.37 13.31
C PRO A 117 4.12 8.93 13.70
N GLU A 118 4.38 8.74 14.99
CA GLU A 118 5.66 8.28 15.52
C GLU A 118 5.92 6.83 15.16
N ASP A 119 4.96 5.93 15.40
CA ASP A 119 5.06 4.51 15.01
C ASP A 119 5.27 4.37 13.50
N ALA A 120 4.55 5.17 12.72
CA ALA A 120 4.64 5.15 11.27
C ALA A 120 6.04 5.55 10.78
N ARG A 121 6.68 6.54 11.40
CA ARG A 121 8.06 6.92 11.08
C ARG A 121 9.03 5.77 11.31
N VAL A 122 8.91 5.08 12.46
CA VAL A 122 9.77 3.94 12.79
C VAL A 122 9.63 2.83 11.74
N ILE A 123 8.39 2.47 11.38
CA ILE A 123 8.13 1.44 10.36
C ILE A 123 8.75 1.82 9.00
N LEU A 124 8.63 3.08 8.59
CA LEU A 124 9.19 3.57 7.34
C LEU A 124 10.73 3.58 7.36
N ASP A 125 11.33 4.06 8.44
CA ASP A 125 12.78 4.10 8.59
C ASP A 125 13.38 2.70 8.59
N ASP A 126 12.76 1.75 9.27
CA ASP A 126 13.19 0.35 9.28
C ASP A 126 13.06 -0.29 7.89
N ALA A 127 11.97 -0.01 7.18
CA ALA A 127 11.76 -0.47 5.82
C ALA A 127 12.79 0.11 4.83
N LEU A 128 13.25 1.34 5.05
CA LEU A 128 14.26 1.99 4.20
C LEU A 128 15.68 1.44 4.43
N LYS A 129 15.97 0.96 5.65
CA LYS A 129 17.27 0.39 6.04
C LYS A 129 17.45 -1.07 5.61
N ALA A 130 16.36 -1.85 5.59
CA ALA A 130 16.34 -3.24 5.11
C ALA A 130 16.53 -3.30 3.59
#